data_AF-A0A9W8MPQ8-F1
#
_entry.id   AF-A0A9W8MPQ8-F1
#
_cell.length_a   1.000
_cell.length_b   1.000
_cell.length_c   1.000
_cell.angle_alpha   90.00
_cell.angle_beta   90.00
_cell.angle_gamma   90.00
#
_symmetry.space_group_name_H-M   'P 1'
#
loop_
_entity.id
_entity.type
_entity.pdbx_description
1 polymer ?
#
loop_
_entity_poly.entity_id
_entity_poly.type
_entity_poly.pdbx_seq_one_letter_code
_entity_poly.pdbx_strand_id
1 'polypeptide(L)'
;MLTAVDAPNTILQYKGKLTHRSWPQLPQEIIRLIATYYLYDLAVNTYCPQTWETRRLWPSRMVYTCIRDSLELEKHIMSVCPEWRGAVAKHPFWKQAVSLLDGNDYLLHHMVVHPKPSLNGSSVALPPPIYLSHYQHFRNIVAASCHVCRINYPGTNLGLTAAKKILLNSMLGTVHLCREHDRRRTHFCGLCLRDSFPPGHQDPVREYEMTQAFGILENEDEDTWAGVEATCKKCRMEWLWRRASHSLRDQEAIGGPNLQSSDWETRQCIEGFLDLAEGTIAEVLTLAREKLWLKRYTKYESLGLHALAAQKSHGDDRGQEDLEEEYVEEDSEEDKELMLMKDANQVRELALHDWARQRILDGHWISPADIWYHHQVPGQPSSVQAVHPLPWAREGSEVGTTSGAEEDEEHTETQHPHPAIVAGEVPPTYQLCEQAYAAHLKQMREILLHPLRNVVRKIIMECSIPTAKGYEDPGLRARRMTLEEVVSILREEEGVWYEGVDWIERKRNEEEEERRLKEAQLRKRKEKEYDEDSSIAASSPSNKSTPSSTHTSSSSHSNATSPVLSTTTLQTTPSPPPSSDGERGSASKKDEEGSAAPSQHRGSSP
;
A
#
# COMPACT_ATOMS: atom_id res chain seq x y z
N MET A 1 44.80 -31.38 -13.57
CA MET A 1 45.16 -32.75 -14.01
C MET A 1 43.93 -33.38 -14.66
N LEU A 2 43.82 -33.28 -15.98
CA LEU A 2 42.90 -34.05 -16.82
C LEU A 2 43.56 -34.11 -18.20
N THR A 3 44.21 -35.24 -18.52
CA THR A 3 44.75 -35.54 -19.85
C THR A 3 43.69 -36.33 -20.60
N ALA A 4 42.96 -35.65 -21.50
CA ALA A 4 42.11 -36.32 -22.49
C ALA A 4 43.01 -36.76 -23.65
N VAL A 5 42.99 -38.06 -23.95
CA VAL A 5 43.69 -38.69 -25.07
C VAL A 5 42.79 -38.50 -26.30
N ASP A 6 43.29 -37.79 -27.32
CA ASP A 6 42.63 -37.65 -28.62
C ASP A 6 42.57 -39.01 -29.32
N ALA A 7 41.37 -39.57 -29.43
CA ALA A 7 41.10 -40.69 -30.35
C ALA A 7 40.77 -40.11 -31.74
N PRO A 8 41.25 -40.74 -32.84
CA PRO A 8 40.92 -40.28 -34.18
C PRO A 8 39.43 -40.48 -34.47
N ASN A 9 38.71 -39.38 -34.66
CA ASN A 9 37.33 -39.34 -35.14
C ASN A 9 37.23 -40.10 -36.47
N THR A 10 36.86 -41.37 -36.41
CA THR A 10 36.49 -42.15 -37.58
C THR A 10 35.10 -41.67 -38.00
N ILE A 11 35.06 -40.84 -39.04
CA ILE A 11 33.81 -40.39 -39.65
C ILE A 11 33.09 -41.63 -40.18
N LEU A 12 32.08 -42.09 -39.44
CA LEU A 12 31.15 -43.13 -39.87
C LEU A 12 30.39 -42.62 -41.11
N GLN A 13 30.90 -42.97 -42.29
CA GLN A 13 30.19 -42.76 -43.55
C GLN A 13 28.96 -43.67 -43.60
N TYR A 14 27.82 -43.13 -43.20
CA TYR A 14 26.53 -43.79 -43.32
C TYR A 14 26.08 -43.78 -44.80
N LYS A 15 26.06 -44.95 -45.44
CA LYS A 15 25.42 -45.17 -46.75
C LYS A 15 23.96 -45.59 -46.55
N GLY A 16 23.06 -44.61 -46.51
CA GLY A 16 21.60 -44.83 -46.54
C GLY A 16 20.86 -43.51 -46.81
N LYS A 17 19.68 -43.56 -47.43
CA LYS A 17 18.82 -42.38 -47.62
C LYS A 17 18.31 -41.92 -46.25
N LEU A 18 19.03 -41.01 -45.59
CA LEU A 18 18.68 -40.45 -44.28
C LEU A 18 17.45 -39.52 -44.37
N THR A 19 16.32 -39.98 -43.87
CA THR A 19 15.14 -39.16 -43.51
C THR A 19 15.23 -38.58 -42.08
N HIS A 20 16.35 -38.79 -41.37
CA HIS A 20 16.55 -38.32 -40.00
C HIS A 20 17.82 -37.47 -39.87
N ARG A 21 17.80 -36.25 -40.40
CA ARG A 21 18.84 -35.26 -40.08
C ARG A 21 18.67 -34.87 -38.61
N SER A 22 19.67 -35.16 -37.79
CA SER A 22 19.69 -34.78 -36.37
C SER A 22 20.44 -33.46 -36.16
N TRP A 23 20.21 -32.79 -35.03
CA TRP A 23 20.85 -31.51 -34.68
C TRP A 23 22.39 -31.47 -34.84
N PRO A 24 23.15 -32.54 -34.51
CA PRO A 24 24.61 -32.56 -34.71
C PRO A 24 25.06 -32.52 -36.17
N GLN A 25 24.19 -32.88 -37.12
CA GLN A 25 24.53 -32.98 -38.54
C GLN A 25 24.24 -31.69 -39.33
N LEU A 26 23.81 -30.62 -38.66
CA LEU A 26 23.60 -29.33 -39.32
C LEU A 26 24.93 -28.76 -39.83
N PRO A 27 24.95 -28.15 -41.04
CA PRO A 27 26.13 -27.43 -41.50
C PRO A 27 26.54 -26.33 -40.51
N GLN A 28 27.85 -26.13 -40.35
CA GLN A 28 28.38 -25.17 -39.36
C GLN A 28 27.90 -23.73 -39.65
N GLU A 29 27.70 -23.39 -40.91
CA GLU A 29 27.21 -22.10 -41.37
C GLU A 29 25.78 -21.84 -40.88
N ILE A 30 24.94 -22.89 -40.89
CA ILE A 30 23.56 -22.80 -40.38
C ILE A 30 23.57 -22.62 -38.86
N ILE A 31 24.42 -23.35 -38.14
CA ILE A 31 24.56 -23.21 -36.68
C ILE A 31 25.04 -21.79 -36.32
N ARG A 32 26.01 -21.25 -37.07
CA ARG A 32 26.48 -19.86 -36.88
C ARG A 32 25.40 -18.83 -37.19
N LEU A 33 24.58 -19.07 -38.22
CA LEU A 33 23.44 -18.20 -38.53
C LEU A 33 22.40 -18.20 -37.40
N ILE A 34 22.09 -19.38 -36.84
CA ILE A 34 21.23 -19.50 -35.65
C ILE A 34 21.82 -18.71 -34.48
N ALA A 35 23.12 -18.85 -34.22
CA ALA A 35 23.79 -18.08 -33.16
C ALA A 35 23.75 -16.56 -33.40
N THR A 36 23.83 -16.11 -34.67
CA THR A 36 23.67 -14.68 -35.03
C THR A 36 22.27 -14.18 -34.70
N TYR A 37 21.21 -14.92 -35.09
CA TYR A 37 19.84 -14.55 -34.77
C TYR A 37 19.55 -14.60 -33.27
N TYR A 38 20.16 -15.55 -32.55
CA TYR A 38 20.08 -15.61 -31.09
C TYR A 38 20.72 -14.39 -30.43
N LEU A 39 21.93 -13.99 -30.87
CA LEU A 39 22.58 -12.76 -30.38
C LEU A 39 21.76 -11.50 -30.70
N TYR A 40 21.12 -11.45 -31.88
CA TYR A 40 20.22 -10.36 -32.23
C TYR A 40 19.03 -10.28 -31.28
N ASP A 41 18.42 -11.43 -30.99
CA ASP A 41 17.32 -11.54 -30.01
C ASP A 41 17.75 -11.09 -28.61
N LEU A 42 18.92 -11.53 -28.14
CA LEU A 42 19.51 -11.09 -26.86
C LEU A 42 19.75 -9.57 -26.80
N ALA A 43 20.23 -8.99 -27.90
CA ALA A 43 20.48 -7.55 -27.96
C ALA A 43 19.20 -6.71 -27.83
N VAL A 44 18.05 -7.25 -28.27
CA VAL A 44 16.75 -6.59 -28.23
C VAL A 44 16.03 -6.85 -26.90
N ASN A 45 16.01 -8.10 -26.44
CA ASN A 45 15.11 -8.54 -25.38
C ASN A 45 15.79 -8.69 -24.02
N THR A 46 17.11 -8.84 -23.96
CA THR A 46 17.79 -9.07 -22.68
C THR A 46 18.03 -7.75 -21.95
N TYR A 47 17.69 -7.76 -20.67
CA TYR A 47 17.89 -6.62 -19.77
C TYR A 47 19.34 -6.09 -19.81
N CYS A 48 19.48 -4.79 -20.03
CA CYS A 48 20.70 -4.01 -19.83
C CYS A 48 20.40 -2.89 -18.81
N PRO A 49 21.18 -2.75 -17.71
CA PRO A 49 20.94 -1.70 -16.73
C PRO A 49 20.90 -0.29 -17.35
N GLN A 50 19.92 0.52 -16.96
CA GLN A 50 19.73 1.87 -17.51
C GLN A 50 20.95 2.77 -17.29
N THR A 51 21.77 2.47 -16.28
CA THR A 51 23.04 3.16 -16.03
C THR A 51 23.96 3.19 -17.26
N TRP A 52 23.86 2.18 -18.14
CA TRP A 52 24.70 2.03 -19.33
C TRP A 52 24.09 2.64 -20.60
N GLU A 53 22.86 3.17 -20.55
CA GLU A 53 22.19 3.72 -21.74
C GLU A 53 22.73 5.07 -22.19
N THR A 54 23.39 5.82 -21.29
CA THR A 54 23.97 7.12 -21.64
C THR A 54 25.00 6.97 -22.76
N ARG A 55 24.87 7.76 -23.83
CA ARG A 55 25.71 7.67 -25.03
C ARG A 55 27.22 7.70 -24.76
N ARG A 56 27.66 8.47 -23.76
CA ARG A 56 29.09 8.55 -23.36
C ARG A 56 29.64 7.24 -22.81
N LEU A 57 28.76 6.34 -22.36
CA LEU A 57 29.08 5.05 -21.77
C LEU A 57 28.91 3.90 -22.76
N TRP A 58 28.73 4.21 -24.05
CA TRP A 58 28.55 3.21 -25.09
C TRP A 58 29.67 2.14 -25.11
N PRO A 59 30.97 2.48 -25.01
CA PRO A 59 32.02 1.46 -24.96
C PRO A 59 31.87 0.52 -23.76
N SER A 60 31.52 1.05 -22.59
CA SER A 60 31.29 0.26 -21.39
C SER A 60 30.06 -0.64 -21.51
N ARG A 61 28.98 -0.12 -22.10
CA ARG A 61 27.77 -0.89 -22.42
C ARG A 61 28.11 -2.04 -23.36
N MET A 62 28.93 -1.81 -24.38
CA MET A 62 29.35 -2.86 -25.31
C MET A 62 30.13 -3.97 -24.60
N VAL A 63 31.03 -3.63 -23.68
CA VAL A 63 31.75 -4.65 -22.90
C VAL A 63 30.81 -5.41 -21.95
N TYR A 64 29.94 -4.69 -21.22
CA TYR A 64 28.94 -5.30 -20.33
C TYR A 64 28.06 -6.31 -21.08
N THR A 65 27.46 -5.89 -22.18
CA THR A 65 26.59 -6.73 -23.02
C THR A 65 27.37 -7.87 -23.67
N CYS A 66 28.61 -7.64 -24.11
CA CYS A 66 29.46 -8.71 -24.64
C CYS A 66 29.73 -9.82 -23.60
N ILE A 67 30.01 -9.46 -22.34
CA ILE A 67 30.21 -10.45 -21.27
C ILE A 67 28.90 -11.22 -21.03
N ARG A 68 27.78 -10.51 -20.86
CA ARG A 68 26.45 -11.12 -20.69
C ARG A 68 26.11 -12.09 -21.82
N ASP A 69 26.21 -11.63 -23.07
CA ASP A 69 25.80 -12.39 -24.26
C ASP A 69 26.73 -13.59 -24.50
N SER A 70 28.00 -13.49 -24.09
CA SER A 70 28.92 -14.65 -24.14
C SER A 70 28.48 -15.78 -23.22
N LEU A 71 27.96 -15.46 -22.03
CA LEU A 71 27.46 -16.44 -21.08
C LEU A 71 26.19 -17.11 -21.60
N GLU A 72 25.29 -16.32 -22.18
CA GLU A 72 24.07 -16.83 -22.82
C GLU A 72 24.38 -17.76 -24.00
N LEU A 73 25.34 -17.41 -24.86
CA LEU A 73 25.81 -18.28 -25.92
C LEU A 73 26.41 -19.60 -25.40
N GLU A 74 27.28 -19.51 -24.38
CA GLU A 74 27.90 -20.69 -23.78
C GLU A 74 26.86 -21.63 -23.16
N LYS A 75 25.90 -21.05 -22.43
CA LYS A 75 24.87 -21.76 -21.67
C LYS A 75 23.78 -22.37 -22.55
N HIS A 76 23.32 -21.67 -23.58
CA HIS A 76 22.13 -22.08 -24.33
C HIS A 76 22.44 -22.62 -25.73
N ILE A 77 23.49 -22.15 -26.40
CA ILE A 77 23.81 -22.57 -27.77
C ILE A 77 24.97 -23.58 -27.78
N MET A 78 26.05 -23.31 -27.05
CA MET A 78 27.24 -24.19 -27.03
C MET A 78 27.05 -25.44 -26.15
N SER A 79 25.95 -25.53 -25.41
CA SER A 79 25.60 -26.69 -24.58
C SER A 79 24.76 -27.73 -25.34
N VAL A 80 24.20 -27.40 -26.51
CA VAL A 80 23.31 -28.28 -27.29
C VAL A 80 23.99 -29.59 -27.66
N CYS A 81 25.16 -29.53 -28.30
CA CYS A 81 26.01 -30.69 -28.59
C CYS A 81 27.46 -30.25 -28.91
N PRO A 82 28.45 -31.17 -28.89
CA PRO A 82 29.84 -30.84 -29.18
C PRO A 82 30.08 -30.21 -30.57
N GLU A 83 29.33 -30.62 -31.59
CA GLU A 83 29.42 -30.08 -32.95
C GLU A 83 28.98 -28.62 -33.00
N TRP A 84 27.91 -28.27 -32.28
CA TRP A 84 27.43 -26.90 -32.13
C TRP A 84 28.45 -26.03 -31.40
N ARG A 85 29.00 -26.55 -30.29
CA ARG A 85 30.11 -25.90 -29.57
C ARG A 85 31.28 -25.58 -30.51
N GLY A 86 31.69 -26.55 -31.33
CA GLY A 86 32.78 -26.37 -32.30
C GLY A 86 32.47 -25.35 -33.40
N ALA A 87 31.24 -25.32 -33.90
CA ALA A 87 30.80 -24.36 -34.91
C ALA A 87 30.73 -22.93 -34.36
N VAL A 88 30.14 -22.77 -33.17
CA VAL A 88 29.95 -21.48 -32.47
C VAL A 88 31.26 -20.93 -31.93
N ALA A 89 32.21 -21.76 -31.49
CA ALA A 89 33.54 -21.30 -31.09
C ALA A 89 34.31 -20.56 -32.20
N LYS A 90 33.91 -20.77 -33.47
CA LYS A 90 34.44 -20.07 -34.66
C LYS A 90 33.54 -18.91 -35.14
N HIS A 91 32.49 -18.56 -34.40
CA HIS A 91 31.58 -17.48 -34.74
C HIS A 91 32.30 -16.10 -34.68
N PRO A 92 32.03 -15.16 -35.62
CA PRO A 92 32.69 -13.84 -35.65
C PRO A 92 32.50 -13.01 -34.36
N PHE A 93 31.43 -13.25 -33.61
CA PHE A 93 31.19 -12.65 -32.28
C PHE A 93 32.42 -12.69 -31.38
N TRP A 94 33.13 -13.83 -31.33
CA TRP A 94 34.28 -13.96 -30.43
C TRP A 94 35.44 -13.06 -30.80
N LYS A 95 35.64 -12.79 -32.10
CA LYS A 95 36.66 -11.84 -32.55
C LYS A 95 36.32 -10.42 -32.10
N GLN A 96 35.05 -10.02 -32.23
CA GLN A 96 34.56 -8.74 -31.72
C GLN A 96 34.70 -8.67 -30.20
N ALA A 97 34.34 -9.74 -29.49
CA ALA A 97 34.43 -9.83 -28.04
C ALA A 97 35.86 -9.64 -27.52
N VAL A 98 36.85 -10.29 -28.15
CA VAL A 98 38.27 -10.09 -27.86
C VAL A 98 38.65 -8.61 -28.09
N SER A 99 38.29 -8.02 -29.23
CA SER A 99 38.63 -6.62 -29.52
C SER A 99 37.99 -5.60 -28.56
N LEU A 100 36.85 -5.93 -27.98
CA LEU A 100 36.19 -5.08 -26.97
C LEU A 100 36.88 -5.20 -25.61
N LEU A 101 37.28 -6.41 -25.21
CA LEU A 101 37.91 -6.66 -23.91
C LEU A 101 39.40 -6.34 -23.89
N ASP A 102 40.10 -6.43 -25.00
CA ASP A 102 41.55 -6.18 -25.13
C ASP A 102 41.84 -5.33 -26.38
N GLY A 103 41.28 -4.12 -26.42
CA GLY A 103 41.37 -3.26 -27.61
C GLY A 103 42.77 -2.77 -27.98
N ASN A 104 43.75 -2.96 -27.09
CA ASN A 104 45.17 -2.63 -27.33
C ASN A 104 46.03 -3.87 -27.60
N ASP A 105 45.41 -5.05 -27.78
CA ASP A 105 46.11 -6.31 -28.04
C ASP A 105 47.16 -6.67 -26.97
N TYR A 106 46.96 -6.26 -25.71
CA TYR A 106 47.90 -6.49 -24.62
C TYR A 106 48.13 -7.99 -24.35
N LEU A 107 47.08 -8.79 -24.51
CA LEU A 107 47.08 -10.24 -24.33
C LEU A 107 47.12 -11.00 -25.66
N LEU A 108 47.33 -10.35 -26.80
CA LEU A 108 47.39 -11.02 -28.10
C LEU A 108 48.41 -12.17 -28.13
N HIS A 109 49.53 -12.01 -27.43
CA HIS A 109 50.56 -13.04 -27.30
C HIS A 109 50.06 -14.31 -26.56
N HIS A 110 49.01 -14.22 -25.74
CA HIS A 110 48.35 -15.37 -25.11
C HIS A 110 47.43 -16.16 -26.06
N MET A 111 47.21 -15.68 -27.28
CA MET A 111 46.48 -16.44 -28.32
C MET A 111 47.33 -17.59 -28.88
N VAL A 112 48.66 -17.57 -28.67
CA VAL A 112 49.59 -18.58 -29.14
C VAL A 112 50.20 -19.32 -27.94
N VAL A 113 50.00 -20.63 -27.89
CA VAL A 113 50.60 -21.49 -26.86
C VAL A 113 51.80 -22.20 -27.47
N HIS A 114 52.98 -22.01 -26.86
CA HIS A 114 54.20 -22.74 -27.21
C HIS A 114 54.36 -23.93 -26.26
N PRO A 115 54.00 -25.16 -26.67
CA PRO A 115 54.14 -26.33 -25.81
C PRO A 115 55.61 -26.56 -25.43
N LYS A 116 55.87 -26.85 -24.16
CA LYS A 116 57.23 -27.18 -23.70
C LYS A 116 57.69 -28.47 -24.39
N PRO A 117 58.96 -28.55 -24.83
CA PRO A 117 59.51 -29.76 -25.41
C PRO A 117 59.35 -30.92 -24.40
N SER A 118 58.76 -32.03 -24.85
CA SER A 118 58.57 -33.21 -24.02
C SER A 118 59.92 -33.82 -23.67
N LEU A 119 60.25 -33.88 -22.37
CA LEU A 119 61.50 -34.45 -21.86
C LEU A 119 61.67 -35.94 -22.22
N ASN A 120 60.60 -36.63 -22.63
CA ASN A 120 60.60 -38.05 -22.95
C ASN A 120 60.59 -38.34 -24.47
N GLY A 121 60.64 -37.33 -25.33
CA GLY A 121 60.67 -37.51 -26.79
C GLY A 121 62.08 -37.47 -27.35
N SER A 122 62.51 -38.49 -28.10
CA SER A 122 63.81 -38.54 -28.80
C SER A 122 63.94 -37.54 -29.96
N SER A 123 62.97 -36.63 -30.13
CA SER A 123 62.92 -35.63 -31.19
C SER A 123 63.41 -34.28 -30.67
N VAL A 124 64.50 -33.77 -31.25
CA VAL A 124 65.08 -32.44 -30.97
C VAL A 124 64.24 -31.31 -31.58
N ALA A 125 63.24 -31.61 -32.42
CA ALA A 125 62.38 -30.60 -33.03
C ALA A 125 61.42 -29.98 -32.00
N LEU A 126 61.43 -28.65 -31.92
CA LEU A 126 60.45 -27.89 -31.14
C LEU A 126 59.04 -28.12 -31.72
N PRO A 127 58.04 -28.46 -30.89
CA PRO A 127 56.67 -28.62 -31.36
C PRO A 127 56.13 -27.30 -31.94
N PRO A 128 55.29 -27.34 -33.00
CA PRO A 128 54.73 -26.14 -33.60
C PRO A 128 53.84 -25.38 -32.62
N PRO A 129 53.75 -24.04 -32.73
CA PRO A 129 52.87 -23.23 -31.91
C PRO A 129 51.39 -23.62 -32.12
N ILE A 130 50.63 -23.65 -31.04
CA ILE A 130 49.18 -23.91 -31.06
C ILE A 130 48.45 -22.58 -31.01
N TYR A 131 47.66 -22.28 -32.05
CA TYR A 131 46.83 -21.09 -32.11
C TYR A 131 45.46 -21.38 -31.49
N LEU A 132 45.11 -20.61 -30.46
CA LEU A 132 43.79 -20.68 -29.83
C LEU A 132 42.74 -20.08 -30.76
N SER A 133 41.53 -20.64 -30.73
CA SER A 133 40.36 -19.97 -31.31
C SER A 133 40.05 -18.68 -30.55
N HIS A 134 39.40 -17.72 -31.21
CA HIS A 134 38.97 -16.47 -30.55
C HIS A 134 38.09 -16.74 -29.31
N TYR A 135 37.26 -17.78 -29.33
CA TYR A 135 36.50 -18.22 -28.17
C TYR A 135 37.40 -18.64 -26.99
N GLN A 136 38.39 -19.49 -27.22
CA GLN A 136 39.34 -19.91 -26.18
C GLN A 136 40.17 -18.73 -25.67
N HIS A 137 40.58 -17.84 -26.56
CA HIS A 137 41.31 -16.64 -26.19
C HIS A 137 40.46 -15.68 -25.35
N PHE A 138 39.20 -15.46 -25.74
CA PHE A 138 38.21 -14.71 -24.96
C PHE A 138 38.05 -15.29 -23.55
N ARG A 139 37.86 -16.60 -23.42
CA ARG A 139 37.77 -17.30 -22.11
C ARG A 139 39.00 -17.03 -21.24
N ASN A 140 40.20 -17.06 -21.84
CA ASN A 140 41.44 -16.75 -21.13
C ASN A 140 41.49 -15.29 -20.66
N ILE A 141 41.06 -14.34 -21.51
CA ILE A 141 41.00 -12.92 -21.16
C ILE A 141 40.01 -12.72 -20.00
N VAL A 142 38.77 -13.20 -20.13
CA VAL A 142 37.71 -13.04 -19.11
C VAL A 142 38.13 -13.66 -17.78
N ALA A 143 38.62 -14.90 -17.77
CA ALA A 143 39.01 -15.58 -16.54
C ALA A 143 40.20 -14.91 -15.82
N ALA A 144 41.06 -14.19 -16.56
CA ALA A 144 42.22 -13.50 -16.03
C ALA A 144 41.95 -12.00 -15.74
N SER A 145 40.80 -11.45 -16.13
CA SER A 145 40.56 -10.00 -16.08
C SER A 145 39.52 -9.60 -15.06
N CYS A 146 39.75 -8.48 -14.38
CA CYS A 146 38.73 -7.87 -13.52
C CYS A 146 37.58 -7.31 -14.39
N HIS A 147 36.39 -7.89 -14.27
CA HIS A 147 35.24 -7.50 -15.07
C HIS A 147 34.83 -6.05 -14.80
N VAL A 148 34.85 -5.62 -13.53
CA VAL A 148 34.55 -4.24 -13.14
C VAL A 148 35.50 -3.27 -13.86
N CYS A 149 36.81 -3.53 -13.85
CA CYS A 149 37.77 -2.71 -14.59
C CYS A 149 37.51 -2.70 -16.11
N ARG A 150 37.25 -3.87 -16.70
CA ARG A 150 37.06 -3.98 -18.17
C ARG A 150 35.79 -3.28 -18.64
N ILE A 151 34.72 -3.34 -17.85
CA ILE A 151 33.47 -2.66 -18.16
C ILE A 151 33.63 -1.15 -18.04
N ASN A 152 34.23 -0.65 -16.95
CA ASN A 152 34.30 0.80 -16.71
C ASN A 152 35.41 1.50 -17.52
N TYR A 153 36.50 0.81 -17.87
CA TYR A 153 37.67 1.39 -18.53
C TYR A 153 38.12 0.61 -19.79
N PRO A 154 37.22 0.39 -20.77
CA PRO A 154 37.47 -0.51 -21.89
C PRO A 154 38.66 -0.08 -22.77
N GLY A 155 38.91 1.23 -22.91
CA GLY A 155 40.03 1.76 -23.71
C GLY A 155 41.41 1.64 -23.06
N THR A 156 41.49 1.20 -21.80
CA THR A 156 42.76 1.05 -21.08
C THR A 156 43.15 -0.42 -20.97
N ASN A 157 44.35 -0.73 -20.49
CA ASN A 157 44.76 -2.11 -20.14
C ASN A 157 44.40 -2.49 -18.69
N LEU A 158 43.64 -1.63 -18.00
CA LEU A 158 43.36 -1.79 -16.58
C LEU A 158 42.51 -3.04 -16.33
N GLY A 159 42.92 -3.80 -15.31
CA GLY A 159 42.25 -5.03 -14.90
C GLY A 159 42.60 -6.27 -15.72
N LEU A 160 43.30 -6.14 -16.86
CA LEU A 160 43.80 -7.29 -17.61
C LEU A 160 44.81 -8.08 -16.77
N THR A 161 44.69 -9.40 -16.70
CA THR A 161 45.52 -10.30 -15.85
C THR A 161 45.48 -10.03 -14.35
N ALA A 162 44.62 -9.12 -13.90
CA ALA A 162 44.53 -8.70 -12.51
C ALA A 162 43.54 -9.51 -11.68
N ALA A 163 42.74 -10.40 -12.29
CA ALA A 163 41.75 -11.20 -11.58
C ALA A 163 42.41 -12.10 -10.51
N LYS A 164 41.88 -12.06 -9.29
CA LYS A 164 42.32 -12.87 -8.15
C LYS A 164 41.16 -13.56 -7.43
N LYS A 165 39.95 -13.02 -7.55
CA LYS A 165 38.78 -13.43 -6.76
C LYS A 165 37.56 -13.56 -7.66
N ILE A 166 36.60 -14.35 -7.20
CA ILE A 166 35.35 -14.64 -7.90
C ILE A 166 34.22 -14.16 -7.00
N LEU A 167 33.31 -13.38 -7.58
CA LEU A 167 32.05 -12.94 -6.99
C LEU A 167 30.90 -13.51 -7.82
N LEU A 168 29.79 -13.89 -7.17
CA LEU A 168 28.56 -14.23 -7.86
C LEU A 168 27.72 -12.97 -8.03
N ASN A 169 27.30 -12.70 -9.27
CA ASN A 169 26.47 -11.57 -9.65
C ASN A 169 25.16 -12.10 -10.22
N SER A 170 24.04 -11.51 -9.85
CA SER A 170 22.70 -11.93 -10.26
C SER A 170 22.48 -11.84 -11.78
N MET A 171 23.16 -10.92 -12.46
CA MET A 171 22.99 -10.63 -13.88
C MET A 171 24.04 -11.30 -14.78
N LEU A 172 25.28 -11.39 -14.32
CA LEU A 172 26.45 -11.86 -15.08
C LEU A 172 27.03 -13.18 -14.53
N GLY A 173 26.37 -13.81 -13.56
CA GLY A 173 26.86 -15.05 -12.96
C GLY A 173 28.22 -14.86 -12.31
N THR A 174 29.24 -15.60 -12.77
CA THR A 174 30.58 -15.54 -12.19
C THR A 174 31.36 -14.32 -12.68
N VAL A 175 31.66 -13.40 -11.77
CA VAL A 175 32.42 -12.17 -12.02
C VAL A 175 33.81 -12.29 -11.41
N HIS A 176 34.83 -12.07 -12.23
CA HIS A 176 36.22 -12.07 -11.75
C HIS A 176 36.62 -10.66 -11.30
N LEU A 177 37.20 -10.54 -10.11
CA LEU A 177 37.61 -9.28 -9.48
C LEU A 177 39.13 -9.21 -9.29
N CYS A 178 39.70 -8.02 -9.44
CA CYS A 178 41.06 -7.75 -9.00
C CYS A 178 41.13 -7.63 -7.47
N ARG A 179 42.36 -7.60 -6.93
CA ARG A 179 42.58 -7.45 -5.49
C ARG A 179 41.98 -6.15 -4.93
N GLU A 180 41.93 -5.08 -5.72
CA GLU A 180 41.40 -3.79 -5.25
C GLU A 180 39.88 -3.82 -5.14
N HIS A 181 39.18 -4.24 -6.20
CA HIS A 181 37.72 -4.39 -6.18
C HIS A 181 37.26 -5.47 -5.19
N ASP A 182 38.05 -6.52 -4.95
CA ASP A 182 37.72 -7.49 -3.89
C ASP A 182 37.81 -6.90 -2.48
N ARG A 183 38.72 -5.94 -2.26
CA ARG A 183 38.89 -5.26 -0.96
C ARG A 183 37.87 -4.15 -0.73
N ARG A 184 37.40 -3.52 -1.80
CA ARG A 184 36.50 -2.37 -1.78
C ARG A 184 35.23 -2.67 -2.55
N ARG A 185 34.47 -3.63 -2.06
CA ARG A 185 33.25 -4.09 -2.74
C ARG A 185 32.11 -3.07 -2.71
N THR A 186 32.16 -2.12 -1.79
CA THR A 186 31.28 -0.96 -1.75
C THR A 186 31.64 0.15 -2.76
N HIS A 187 32.72 0.01 -3.54
CA HIS A 187 33.12 1.03 -4.53
C HIS A 187 32.53 0.78 -5.92
N PHE A 188 31.85 -0.36 -6.11
CA PHE A 188 31.13 -0.63 -7.35
C PHE A 188 29.75 -1.19 -7.05
N CYS A 189 28.80 -0.91 -7.93
CA CYS A 189 27.47 -1.47 -7.82
C CYS A 189 27.48 -2.95 -8.17
N GLY A 190 27.09 -3.82 -7.24
CA GLY A 190 27.01 -5.26 -7.46
C GLY A 190 25.91 -5.71 -8.41
N LEU A 191 25.07 -4.81 -8.95
CA LEU A 191 24.08 -5.12 -10.00
C LEU A 191 24.60 -4.79 -11.39
N CYS A 192 24.96 -3.53 -11.62
CA CYS A 192 25.39 -3.05 -12.94
C CYS A 192 26.91 -3.07 -13.14
N LEU A 193 27.69 -3.40 -12.11
CA LEU A 193 29.16 -3.32 -12.06
C LEU A 193 29.72 -1.92 -12.38
N ARG A 194 28.91 -0.88 -12.18
CA ARG A 194 29.38 0.51 -12.30
C ARG A 194 30.38 0.79 -11.19
N ASP A 195 31.53 1.32 -11.56
CA ASP A 195 32.62 1.67 -10.63
C ASP A 195 32.65 3.18 -10.43
N SER A 196 32.85 3.60 -9.18
CA SER A 196 33.02 5.00 -8.84
C SER A 196 34.40 5.52 -9.27
N PHE A 197 35.44 4.66 -9.33
CA PHE A 197 36.84 5.12 -9.44
C PHE A 197 37.69 4.36 -10.46
N PRO A 198 38.57 5.05 -11.20
CA PRO A 198 39.66 4.38 -11.87
C PRO A 198 40.68 3.92 -10.82
N PRO A 199 41.05 2.63 -10.77
CA PRO A 199 42.12 2.17 -9.90
C PRO A 199 43.39 3.04 -10.05
N GLY A 200 43.86 3.62 -8.95
CA GLY A 200 45.09 4.41 -8.90
C GLY A 200 44.91 5.94 -8.84
N HIS A 201 43.69 6.46 -8.91
CA HIS A 201 43.42 7.89 -8.67
C HIS A 201 43.18 8.11 -7.16
N GLN A 202 44.05 8.86 -6.48
CA GLN A 202 44.00 9.11 -5.03
C GLN A 202 43.67 10.57 -4.71
N ASP A 203 42.61 11.10 -5.31
CA ASP A 203 42.13 12.44 -4.96
C ASP A 203 40.90 12.30 -4.05
N PRO A 204 41.04 12.47 -2.72
CA PRO A 204 39.96 12.19 -1.77
C PRO A 204 38.76 13.14 -1.92
N VAL A 205 38.98 14.37 -2.40
CA VAL A 205 37.89 15.34 -2.60
C VAL A 205 37.04 14.90 -3.79
N ARG A 206 37.71 14.59 -4.91
CA ARG A 206 37.05 14.06 -6.10
C ARG A 206 36.44 12.68 -5.85
N GLU A 207 37.01 11.89 -4.94
CA GLU A 207 36.47 10.61 -4.50
C GLU A 207 35.12 10.78 -3.82
N TYR A 208 35.00 11.75 -2.92
CA TYR A 208 33.73 12.05 -2.27
C TYR A 208 32.65 12.51 -3.28
N GLU A 209 32.98 13.47 -4.15
CA GLU A 209 32.05 14.00 -5.15
C GLU A 209 31.54 12.93 -6.14
N MET A 210 32.43 12.05 -6.61
CA MET A 210 32.05 10.99 -7.55
C MET A 210 31.24 9.88 -6.88
N THR A 211 31.58 9.51 -5.63
CA THR A 211 30.79 8.54 -4.87
C THR A 211 29.36 9.05 -4.67
N GLN A 212 29.22 10.32 -4.34
CA GLN A 212 27.92 10.98 -4.21
C GLN A 212 27.18 11.06 -5.56
N ALA A 213 27.89 11.34 -6.66
CA ALA A 213 27.28 11.43 -7.98
C ALA A 213 26.73 10.09 -8.51
N PHE A 214 27.37 8.97 -8.18
CA PHE A 214 26.85 7.63 -8.54
C PHE A 214 25.91 7.05 -7.49
N GLY A 215 26.00 7.53 -6.25
CA GLY A 215 25.25 7.03 -5.09
C GLY A 215 25.51 5.54 -4.86
N ILE A 216 26.77 5.09 -4.99
CA ILE A 216 27.12 3.70 -4.67
C ILE A 216 27.28 3.58 -3.17
N LEU A 217 26.36 2.85 -2.54
CA LEU A 217 26.25 2.70 -1.09
C LEU A 217 25.99 1.25 -0.74
N GLU A 218 26.25 0.90 0.52
CA GLU A 218 25.97 -0.42 1.08
C GLU A 218 24.50 -0.79 0.87
N ASN A 219 24.24 -2.07 0.59
CA ASN A 219 22.90 -2.53 0.31
C ASN A 219 22.19 -2.96 1.60
N GLU A 220 21.11 -2.28 1.98
CA GLU A 220 20.24 -2.72 3.07
C GLU A 220 19.11 -3.65 2.60
N ASP A 221 18.80 -3.65 1.30
CA ASP A 221 17.73 -4.45 0.72
C ASP A 221 18.22 -5.85 0.30
N GLU A 222 18.46 -6.70 1.32
CA GLU A 222 18.83 -8.11 1.15
C GLU A 222 17.69 -8.96 0.58
N ASP A 223 16.43 -8.54 0.76
CA ASP A 223 15.26 -9.25 0.23
C ASP A 223 15.20 -9.17 -1.30
N THR A 224 15.49 -7.99 -1.87
CA THR A 224 15.51 -7.79 -3.33
C THR A 224 16.83 -8.25 -3.92
N TRP A 225 17.96 -7.99 -3.25
CA TRP A 225 19.30 -8.21 -3.79
C TRP A 225 20.22 -8.99 -2.85
N ALA A 226 19.80 -10.19 -2.48
CA ALA A 226 20.57 -11.08 -1.60
C ALA A 226 22.03 -11.26 -2.05
N GLY A 227 22.98 -10.97 -1.14
CA GLY A 227 24.42 -11.13 -1.37
C GLY A 227 25.05 -10.07 -2.28
N VAL A 228 24.35 -8.98 -2.56
CA VAL A 228 24.89 -7.78 -3.22
C VAL A 228 25.35 -6.82 -2.15
N GLU A 229 26.65 -6.52 -2.09
CA GLU A 229 27.18 -5.66 -1.01
C GLU A 229 26.89 -4.17 -1.21
N ALA A 230 26.72 -3.70 -2.44
CA ALA A 230 26.44 -2.30 -2.72
C ALA A 230 25.62 -2.10 -4.00
N THR A 231 24.75 -1.09 -3.99
CA THR A 231 23.92 -0.70 -5.12
C THR A 231 24.17 0.76 -5.49
N CYS A 232 23.93 1.15 -6.75
CA CYS A 232 23.98 2.56 -7.16
C CYS A 232 22.57 3.16 -7.21
N LYS A 233 22.47 4.49 -7.06
CA LYS A 233 21.21 5.25 -7.13
C LYS A 233 20.36 4.88 -8.35
N LYS A 234 20.99 4.76 -9.53
CA LYS A 234 20.28 4.40 -10.77
C LYS A 234 19.69 3.00 -10.75
N CYS A 235 20.39 2.02 -10.20
CA CYS A 235 19.84 0.66 -10.08
C CYS A 235 18.70 0.64 -9.05
N ARG A 236 18.84 1.35 -7.92
CA ARG A 236 17.75 1.47 -6.94
C ARG A 236 16.50 2.08 -7.57
N MET A 237 16.64 3.20 -8.27
CA MET A 237 15.55 3.86 -9.00
C MET A 237 14.90 2.96 -10.04
N GLU A 238 15.70 2.30 -10.87
CA GLU A 238 15.20 1.40 -11.93
C GLU A 238 14.39 0.23 -11.34
N TRP A 239 14.89 -0.41 -10.29
CA TRP A 239 14.23 -1.57 -9.70
C TRP A 239 13.01 -1.20 -8.84
N LEU A 240 13.04 -0.05 -8.14
CA LEU A 240 11.85 0.49 -7.47
C LEU A 240 10.73 0.71 -8.49
N TRP A 241 11.04 1.37 -9.61
CA TRP A 241 10.07 1.58 -10.69
C TRP A 241 9.59 0.26 -11.31
N ARG A 242 10.49 -0.69 -11.57
CA ARG A 242 10.11 -2.02 -12.08
C ARG A 242 9.13 -2.71 -11.15
N ARG A 243 9.42 -2.73 -9.85
CA ARG A 243 8.56 -3.38 -8.86
C ARG A 243 7.18 -2.72 -8.84
N ALA A 244 7.12 -1.40 -8.88
CA ALA A 244 5.88 -0.64 -8.92
C ALA A 244 5.11 -0.81 -10.23
N SER A 245 5.81 -0.94 -11.37
CA SER A 245 5.18 -1.03 -12.69
C SER A 245 4.21 -2.21 -12.86
N HIS A 246 4.32 -3.22 -12.00
CA HIS A 246 3.39 -4.35 -11.96
C HIS A 246 2.01 -4.02 -11.34
N SER A 247 1.85 -2.87 -10.70
CA SER A 247 0.63 -2.45 -10.00
C SER A 247 0.33 -0.99 -10.31
N LEU A 248 -0.82 -0.69 -10.93
CA LEU A 248 -1.24 0.70 -11.17
C LEU A 248 -1.32 1.52 -9.88
N ARG A 249 -1.75 0.87 -8.80
CA ARG A 249 -1.81 1.47 -7.46
C ARG A 249 -0.43 1.88 -6.96
N ASP A 250 0.59 1.06 -7.19
CA ASP A 250 1.97 1.36 -6.78
C ASP A 250 2.55 2.48 -7.62
N GLN A 251 2.27 2.47 -8.93
CA GLN A 251 2.69 3.55 -9.83
C GLN A 251 2.11 4.89 -9.39
N GLU A 252 0.82 4.96 -9.05
CA GLU A 252 0.18 6.17 -8.52
C GLU A 252 0.80 6.58 -7.18
N ALA A 253 1.01 5.62 -6.26
CA ALA A 253 1.49 5.87 -4.91
C ALA A 253 2.88 6.52 -4.86
N ILE A 254 3.81 6.07 -5.70
CA ILE A 254 5.16 6.64 -5.79
C ILE A 254 5.26 7.86 -6.71
N GLY A 255 4.17 8.28 -7.35
CA GLY A 255 4.17 9.44 -8.25
C GLY A 255 4.69 9.17 -9.67
N GLY A 256 4.44 7.97 -10.18
CA GLY A 256 4.72 7.59 -11.57
C GLY A 256 6.20 7.34 -11.87
N PRO A 257 6.60 7.31 -13.15
CA PRO A 257 7.96 6.94 -13.58
C PRO A 257 9.04 7.91 -13.11
N ASN A 258 8.66 9.13 -12.74
CA ASN A 258 9.58 10.14 -12.20
C ASN A 258 9.75 10.03 -10.68
N LEU A 259 8.98 9.13 -10.02
CA LEU A 259 8.99 8.95 -8.57
C LEU A 259 8.64 10.23 -7.79
N GLN A 260 7.75 11.05 -8.34
CA GLN A 260 7.36 12.35 -7.77
C GLN A 260 6.02 12.22 -7.04
N SER A 261 6.03 11.61 -5.87
CA SER A 261 4.81 11.47 -5.07
C SER A 261 4.30 12.83 -4.59
N SER A 262 2.98 12.99 -4.50
CA SER A 262 2.37 14.20 -3.94
C SER A 262 2.45 14.26 -2.40
N ASP A 263 2.81 13.14 -1.76
CA ASP A 263 2.97 13.03 -0.31
C ASP A 263 4.44 13.23 0.05
N TRP A 264 4.72 14.13 1.00
CA TRP A 264 6.09 14.50 1.39
C TRP A 264 6.84 13.35 2.07
N GLU A 265 6.17 12.56 2.92
CA GLU A 265 6.80 11.44 3.64
C GLU A 265 7.19 10.32 2.66
N THR A 266 6.34 10.09 1.66
CA THR A 266 6.66 9.18 0.54
C THR A 266 7.84 9.70 -0.28
N ARG A 267 7.89 11.00 -0.60
CA ARG A 267 9.05 11.60 -1.30
C ARG A 267 10.34 11.43 -0.50
N GLN A 268 10.32 11.75 0.80
CA GLN A 268 11.49 11.62 1.68
C GLN A 268 11.94 10.17 1.80
N CYS A 269 11.01 9.21 1.91
CA CYS A 269 11.34 7.79 1.95
C CYS A 269 11.96 7.30 0.63
N ILE A 270 11.42 7.74 -0.52
CA ILE A 270 12.03 7.47 -1.83
C ILE A 270 13.43 8.08 -1.90
N GLU A 271 13.62 9.32 -1.47
CA GLU A 271 14.93 9.98 -1.47
C GLU A 271 15.93 9.29 -0.55
N GLY A 272 15.54 8.90 0.67
CA GLY A 272 16.37 8.11 1.59
C GLY A 272 16.80 6.78 0.95
N PHE A 273 15.86 6.06 0.34
CA PHE A 273 16.19 4.82 -0.38
C PHE A 273 17.12 5.08 -1.58
N LEU A 274 16.89 6.12 -2.37
CA LEU A 274 17.67 6.38 -3.58
C LEU A 274 19.05 6.96 -3.28
N ASP A 275 19.16 7.87 -2.32
CA ASP A 275 20.38 8.64 -2.03
C ASP A 275 21.20 8.07 -0.88
N LEU A 276 20.56 7.45 0.11
CA LEU A 276 21.22 6.87 1.28
C LEU A 276 21.20 5.34 1.29
N ALA A 277 20.49 4.71 0.35
CA ALA A 277 20.28 3.25 0.32
C ALA A 277 19.59 2.70 1.57
N GLU A 278 18.82 3.55 2.26
CA GLU A 278 18.12 3.20 3.48
C GLU A 278 16.84 2.41 3.19
N GLY A 279 16.66 1.29 3.90
CA GLY A 279 15.48 0.44 3.82
C GLY A 279 15.35 -0.37 2.53
N THR A 280 14.15 -0.91 2.31
CA THR A 280 13.86 -1.85 1.21
C THR A 280 12.83 -1.30 0.23
N ILE A 281 12.81 -1.82 -1.01
CA ILE A 281 11.75 -1.53 -2.00
C ILE A 281 10.37 -1.86 -1.42
N ALA A 282 10.26 -2.93 -0.63
CA ALA A 282 9.00 -3.34 -0.03
C ALA A 282 8.47 -2.30 0.98
N GLU A 283 9.35 -1.75 1.81
CA GLU A 283 9.01 -0.71 2.79
C GLU A 283 8.58 0.59 2.11
N VAL A 284 9.35 1.06 1.11
CA VAL A 284 9.01 2.26 0.32
C VAL A 284 7.62 2.12 -0.31
N LEU A 285 7.33 1.00 -0.96
CA LEU A 285 6.02 0.77 -1.58
C LEU A 285 4.90 0.60 -0.56
N THR A 286 5.18 0.00 0.60
CA THR A 286 4.20 -0.16 1.68
C THR A 286 3.78 1.20 2.22
N LEU A 287 4.74 2.05 2.58
CA LEU A 287 4.50 3.41 3.03
C LEU A 287 3.73 4.24 1.98
N ALA A 288 4.19 4.21 0.72
CA ALA A 288 3.57 4.96 -0.37
C ALA A 288 2.09 4.58 -0.54
N ARG A 289 1.76 3.28 -0.49
CA ARG A 289 0.38 2.80 -0.59
C ARG A 289 -0.48 3.29 0.58
N GLU A 290 0.03 3.23 1.80
CA GLU A 290 -0.67 3.70 2.99
C GLU A 290 -0.98 5.19 2.90
N LYS A 291 0.00 6.00 2.50
CA LYS A 291 -0.16 7.45 2.34
C LYS A 291 -1.16 7.81 1.26
N LEU A 292 -1.07 7.16 0.10
CA LEU A 292 -2.05 7.34 -0.98
C LEU A 292 -3.47 6.97 -0.51
N TRP A 293 -3.63 5.86 0.22
CA TRP A 293 -4.92 5.43 0.72
C TRP A 293 -5.50 6.41 1.74
N LEU A 294 -4.69 6.87 2.70
CA LEU A 294 -5.10 7.89 3.68
C LEU A 294 -5.57 9.17 3.00
N LYS A 295 -4.83 9.64 1.99
CA LYS A 295 -5.20 10.84 1.23
C LYS A 295 -6.50 10.67 0.43
N ARG A 296 -6.73 9.49 -0.15
CA ARG A 296 -7.86 9.24 -1.06
C ARG A 296 -9.17 8.91 -0.34
N TYR A 297 -9.11 8.18 0.77
CA TYR A 297 -10.30 7.63 1.43
C TYR A 297 -10.59 8.26 2.77
N THR A 298 -9.73 9.14 3.29
CA THR A 298 -9.93 9.81 4.57
C THR A 298 -9.70 11.32 4.45
N LYS A 299 -10.01 12.06 5.52
CA LYS A 299 -9.76 13.51 5.61
C LYS A 299 -8.33 13.86 6.06
N TYR A 300 -7.37 12.94 5.89
CA TYR A 300 -6.00 13.05 6.39
C TYR A 300 -5.34 14.40 6.07
N GLU A 301 -5.40 14.86 4.82
CA GLU A 301 -4.81 16.13 4.39
C GLU A 301 -5.45 17.34 5.09
N SER A 302 -6.79 17.41 5.09
CA SER A 302 -7.51 18.50 5.76
C SER A 302 -7.33 18.51 7.28
N LEU A 303 -7.29 17.34 7.92
CA LEU A 303 -7.06 17.22 9.35
C LEU A 303 -5.62 17.58 9.72
N GLY A 304 -4.65 17.29 8.85
CA GLY A 304 -3.27 17.74 9.01
C GLY A 304 -3.15 19.27 8.98
N LEU A 305 -3.83 19.92 8.03
CA LEU A 305 -3.88 21.38 7.95
C LEU A 305 -4.55 22.01 9.18
N HIS A 306 -5.63 21.41 9.69
CA HIS A 306 -6.27 21.88 10.93
C HIS A 306 -5.39 21.69 12.16
N ALA A 307 -4.65 20.58 12.25
CA ALA A 307 -3.70 20.34 13.34
C ALA A 307 -2.57 21.38 13.34
N LEU A 308 -2.00 21.68 12.16
CA LEU A 308 -1.01 22.75 12.01
C LEU A 308 -1.56 24.12 12.42
N ALA A 309 -2.78 24.47 11.98
CA ALA A 309 -3.40 25.74 12.34
C ALA A 309 -3.62 25.85 13.86
N ALA A 310 -4.06 24.77 14.51
CA ALA A 310 -4.28 24.72 15.96
C ALA A 310 -2.97 24.88 16.76
N GLN A 311 -1.86 24.33 16.26
CA GLN A 311 -0.55 24.52 16.89
C GLN A 311 -0.08 25.97 16.81
N LYS A 312 -0.27 26.62 15.65
CA LYS A 312 0.11 28.04 15.46
C LYS A 312 -0.65 28.94 16.43
N SER A 313 -1.96 28.71 16.61
CA SER A 313 -2.77 29.48 17.58
C SER A 313 -2.37 29.29 19.04
N HIS A 314 -1.76 28.16 19.41
CA HIS A 314 -1.29 27.92 20.78
C HIS A 314 0.10 28.51 21.07
N GLY A 315 0.88 28.84 20.04
CA GLY A 315 2.20 29.47 20.16
C GLY A 315 2.11 30.95 20.56
N ASP A 316 1.14 31.68 20.01
CA ASP A 316 1.00 33.13 20.22
C ASP A 316 0.58 33.51 21.66
N ASP A 317 -0.08 32.62 22.40
CA ASP A 317 -0.66 32.92 23.72
C ASP A 317 0.35 32.78 24.88
N ARG A 318 1.64 32.53 24.61
CA ARG A 318 2.67 32.28 25.64
C ARG A 318 3.88 33.23 25.68
N GLY A 319 3.89 34.32 24.92
CA GLY A 319 4.77 35.45 25.24
C GLY A 319 5.42 36.13 24.04
N GLN A 320 4.65 36.93 23.32
CA GLN A 320 5.18 37.80 22.28
C GLN A 320 4.77 39.25 22.55
N GLU A 321 5.48 39.89 23.48
CA GLU A 321 5.45 41.36 23.67
C GLU A 321 6.80 42.06 23.40
N ASP A 322 7.91 41.37 23.07
CA ASP A 322 9.22 42.06 23.06
C ASP A 322 10.23 41.71 21.93
N LEU A 323 9.84 41.02 20.85
CA LEU A 323 10.73 40.82 19.69
C LEU A 323 9.97 40.95 18.36
N GLU A 324 9.47 42.16 18.12
CA GLU A 324 9.19 42.62 16.76
C GLU A 324 10.53 42.96 16.06
N GLU A 325 10.67 42.58 14.79
CA GLU A 325 11.74 42.98 13.85
C GLU A 325 12.96 42.04 13.61
N GLU A 326 12.79 40.71 13.57
CA GLU A 326 13.72 39.88 12.78
C GLU A 326 12.96 38.86 11.91
N TYR A 327 12.68 39.26 10.67
CA TYR A 327 12.45 38.44 9.47
C TYR A 327 12.15 36.95 9.68
N VAL A 328 10.91 36.63 9.98
CA VAL A 328 10.43 35.26 10.05
C VAL A 328 9.92 34.84 8.66
N GLU A 329 10.82 34.32 7.83
CA GLU A 329 10.49 33.52 6.63
C GLU A 329 9.95 32.11 7.02
N GLU A 330 9.11 31.98 8.07
CA GLU A 330 8.47 30.70 8.51
C GLU A 330 7.29 30.28 7.62
N ASP A 331 7.38 30.53 6.31
CA ASP A 331 6.41 30.04 5.33
C ASP A 331 7.06 29.13 4.28
N SER A 332 8.29 28.67 4.52
CA SER A 332 8.87 27.59 3.73
C SER A 332 7.99 26.33 3.87
N GLU A 333 7.66 25.69 2.75
CA GLU A 333 6.91 24.42 2.75
C GLU A 333 7.61 23.36 3.62
N GLU A 334 8.94 23.45 3.78
CA GLU A 334 9.75 22.57 4.61
C GLU A 334 9.40 22.67 6.11
N ASP A 335 9.10 23.87 6.64
CA ASP A 335 8.73 24.05 8.05
C ASP A 335 7.34 23.46 8.34
N LYS A 336 6.44 23.55 7.35
CA LYS A 336 5.10 22.92 7.43
C LYS A 336 5.21 21.40 7.43
N GLU A 337 6.09 20.84 6.59
CA GLU A 337 6.38 19.40 6.56
C GLU A 337 7.00 18.92 7.88
N LEU A 338 7.95 19.67 8.44
CA LEU A 338 8.58 19.36 9.73
C LEU A 338 7.59 19.38 10.90
N MET A 339 6.66 20.33 10.92
CA MET A 339 5.62 20.40 11.96
C MET A 339 4.59 19.27 11.80
N LEU A 340 4.23 18.90 10.56
CA LEU A 340 3.37 17.75 10.28
C LEU A 340 4.01 16.43 10.71
N MET A 341 5.34 16.29 10.62
CA MET A 341 6.06 15.10 11.08
C MET A 341 5.75 14.74 12.54
N LYS A 342 5.68 15.76 13.42
CA LYS A 342 5.51 15.56 14.86
C LYS A 342 4.14 14.98 15.22
N ASP A 343 3.10 15.39 14.49
CA ASP A 343 1.70 15.05 14.78
C ASP A 343 1.10 14.06 13.77
N ALA A 344 1.88 13.55 12.81
CA ALA A 344 1.41 12.65 11.75
C ALA A 344 0.62 11.44 12.29
N ASN A 345 1.05 10.89 13.44
CA ASN A 345 0.36 9.77 14.09
C ASN A 345 -1.01 10.19 14.66
N GLN A 346 -1.12 11.36 15.29
CA GLN A 346 -2.38 11.86 15.83
C GLN A 346 -3.36 12.19 14.70
N VAL A 347 -2.89 12.84 13.64
CA VAL A 347 -3.70 13.15 12.45
C VAL A 347 -4.19 11.85 11.79
N ARG A 348 -3.33 10.83 11.69
CA ARG A 348 -3.70 9.50 11.19
C ARG A 348 -4.82 8.87 12.03
N GLU A 349 -4.69 8.85 13.35
CA GLU A 349 -5.73 8.30 14.25
C GLU A 349 -7.07 9.04 14.12
N LEU A 350 -7.04 10.38 14.07
CA LEU A 350 -8.24 11.20 13.87
C LEU A 350 -8.89 10.91 12.50
N ALA A 351 -8.10 10.79 11.44
CA ALA A 351 -8.58 10.50 10.10
C ALA A 351 -9.22 9.11 10.02
N LEU A 352 -8.63 8.09 10.66
CA LEU A 352 -9.19 6.75 10.75
C LEU A 352 -10.47 6.70 11.58
N HIS A 353 -10.55 7.47 12.67
CA HIS A 353 -11.77 7.62 13.46
C HIS A 353 -12.90 8.28 12.67
N ASP A 354 -12.64 9.40 11.99
CA ASP A 354 -13.62 10.07 11.13
C ASP A 354 -14.10 9.16 9.99
N TRP A 355 -13.16 8.48 9.32
CA TRP A 355 -13.46 7.51 8.27
C TRP A 355 -14.37 6.38 8.76
N ALA A 356 -14.00 5.73 9.87
CA ALA A 356 -14.78 4.63 10.41
C ALA A 356 -16.16 5.10 10.88
N ARG A 357 -16.22 6.29 11.51
CA ARG A 357 -17.46 6.90 11.98
C ARG A 357 -18.44 7.16 10.83
N GLN A 358 -17.96 7.74 9.73
CA GLN A 358 -18.79 8.01 8.55
C GLN A 358 -19.38 6.74 7.96
N ARG A 359 -18.58 5.66 7.83
CA ARG A 359 -19.08 4.36 7.35
C ARG A 359 -20.17 3.77 8.24
N ILE A 360 -19.98 3.82 9.56
CA ILE A 360 -20.96 3.27 10.51
C ILE A 360 -22.26 4.08 10.48
N LEU A 361 -22.17 5.40 10.47
CA LEU A 361 -23.34 6.28 10.39
C LEU A 361 -24.09 6.17 9.05
N ASP A 362 -23.38 5.92 7.97
CA ASP A 362 -23.95 5.63 6.65
C ASP A 362 -24.61 4.24 6.59
N GLY A 363 -24.46 3.42 7.64
CA GLY A 363 -25.06 2.09 7.73
C GLY A 363 -24.22 0.97 7.14
N HIS A 364 -22.96 1.24 6.78
CA HIS A 364 -22.00 0.22 6.40
C HIS A 364 -21.23 -0.31 7.62
N TRP A 365 -21.78 -1.34 8.25
CA TRP A 365 -21.29 -1.88 9.53
C TRP A 365 -20.29 -3.04 9.39
N ILE A 366 -19.93 -3.42 8.16
CA ILE A 366 -18.92 -4.47 7.95
C ILE A 366 -17.56 -3.93 8.38
N SER A 367 -16.84 -4.70 9.21
CA SER A 367 -15.55 -4.26 9.71
C SER A 367 -14.50 -4.30 8.60
N PRO A 368 -13.47 -3.42 8.64
CA PRO A 368 -12.39 -3.45 7.66
C PRO A 368 -11.65 -4.80 7.63
N ALA A 369 -11.52 -5.45 8.79
CA ALA A 369 -10.90 -6.76 8.93
C ALA A 369 -11.70 -7.85 8.20
N ASP A 370 -13.03 -7.84 8.29
CA ASP A 370 -13.87 -8.84 7.59
C ASP A 370 -13.72 -8.73 6.07
N ILE A 371 -13.59 -7.50 5.55
CA ILE A 371 -13.34 -7.27 4.14
C ILE A 371 -11.93 -7.74 3.76
N TRP A 372 -10.92 -7.43 4.59
CA TRP A 372 -9.52 -7.82 4.39
C TRP A 372 -9.33 -9.34 4.34
N TYR A 373 -9.95 -10.07 5.27
CA TYR A 373 -9.88 -11.54 5.32
C TYR A 373 -10.89 -12.24 4.40
N HIS A 374 -11.67 -11.48 3.63
CA HIS A 374 -12.76 -12.01 2.81
C HIS A 374 -13.74 -12.88 3.58
N HIS A 375 -14.05 -12.51 4.83
CA HIS A 375 -15.07 -13.17 5.66
C HIS A 375 -16.50 -12.79 5.23
N GLN A 376 -16.78 -12.90 3.94
CA GLN A 376 -18.11 -12.69 3.37
C GLN A 376 -18.76 -14.03 3.07
N VAL A 377 -20.03 -14.18 3.43
CA VAL A 377 -20.78 -15.40 3.12
C VAL A 377 -21.09 -15.41 1.62
N PRO A 378 -20.63 -16.43 0.86
CA PRO A 378 -20.90 -16.49 -0.57
C PRO A 378 -22.40 -16.44 -0.88
N GLY A 379 -22.79 -15.57 -1.82
CA GLY A 379 -24.18 -15.38 -2.21
C GLY A 379 -24.99 -14.43 -1.32
N GLN A 380 -24.43 -13.93 -0.21
CA GLN A 380 -25.03 -12.81 0.51
C GLN A 380 -24.54 -11.46 -0.04
N PRO A 381 -25.41 -10.44 -0.09
CA PRO A 381 -25.01 -9.12 -0.54
C PRO A 381 -24.00 -8.51 0.42
N SER A 382 -22.94 -7.88 -0.11
CA SER A 382 -21.91 -7.18 0.66
C SER A 382 -22.40 -5.88 1.30
N SER A 383 -23.62 -5.44 0.98
CA SER A 383 -24.30 -4.32 1.61
C SER A 383 -25.79 -4.57 1.61
N VAL A 384 -26.43 -4.30 2.75
CA VAL A 384 -27.89 -4.25 2.87
C VAL A 384 -28.28 -2.78 2.98
N GLN A 385 -29.41 -2.40 2.38
CA GLN A 385 -29.94 -1.04 2.51
C GLN A 385 -30.13 -0.71 3.99
N ALA A 386 -29.49 0.36 4.43
CA ALA A 386 -29.58 0.86 5.79
C ALA A 386 -30.79 1.78 5.93
N VAL A 387 -31.51 1.61 7.03
CA VAL A 387 -32.60 2.49 7.45
C VAL A 387 -32.11 3.28 8.64
N HIS A 388 -32.32 4.60 8.61
CA HIS A 388 -31.95 5.46 9.74
C HIS A 388 -32.63 4.95 11.02
N PRO A 389 -31.95 4.89 12.18
CA PRO A 389 -32.54 4.36 13.41
C PRO A 389 -33.69 5.22 13.96
N LEU A 390 -33.80 6.48 13.51
CA LEU A 390 -34.89 7.41 13.83
C LEU A 390 -35.51 7.94 12.52
N PRO A 391 -36.25 7.14 11.75
CA PRO A 391 -36.81 7.59 10.47
C PRO A 391 -37.82 8.74 10.68
N TRP A 392 -38.62 8.69 11.75
CA TRP A 392 -39.59 9.73 12.13
C TRP A 392 -38.94 11.06 12.51
N ALA A 393 -37.72 11.07 13.05
CA ALA A 393 -37.03 12.31 13.42
C ALA A 393 -36.60 13.15 12.20
N ARG A 394 -36.66 12.56 10.99
CA ARG A 394 -36.31 13.24 9.73
C ARG A 394 -37.46 14.04 9.13
N GLU A 395 -38.71 13.81 9.55
CA GLU A 395 -39.93 14.38 8.94
C GLU A 395 -40.06 15.92 9.03
N GLY A 396 -39.05 16.63 9.56
CA GLY A 396 -39.04 18.11 9.67
C GLY A 396 -37.98 18.84 8.85
N SER A 397 -37.08 18.16 8.14
CA SER A 397 -35.93 18.83 7.48
C SER A 397 -36.15 19.18 6.00
N GLU A 398 -37.34 18.96 5.45
CA GLU A 398 -37.64 19.24 4.03
C GLU A 398 -38.10 20.68 3.75
N VAL A 399 -38.17 21.56 4.76
CA VAL A 399 -38.60 22.96 4.55
C VAL A 399 -37.55 23.93 5.08
N GLY A 400 -36.59 24.25 4.22
CA GLY A 400 -35.90 25.54 4.28
C GLY A 400 -34.38 25.50 4.45
N THR A 401 -33.66 25.30 3.36
CA THR A 401 -32.49 26.13 3.06
C THR A 401 -32.46 26.44 1.57
N THR A 402 -32.96 27.64 1.27
CA THR A 402 -32.81 28.35 0.02
C THR A 402 -31.34 28.64 -0.27
N SER A 403 -30.79 28.03 -1.32
CA SER A 403 -29.83 28.69 -2.20
C SER A 403 -29.89 27.99 -3.56
N GLY A 404 -30.54 28.66 -4.51
CA GLY A 404 -30.94 28.08 -5.78
C GLY A 404 -29.78 27.55 -6.62
N ALA A 405 -29.94 26.32 -7.08
CA ALA A 405 -29.45 25.86 -8.37
C ALA A 405 -30.26 24.60 -8.73
N GLU A 406 -31.06 24.77 -9.78
CA GLU A 406 -31.51 23.73 -10.73
C GLU A 406 -32.37 22.58 -10.18
N GLU A 407 -33.67 22.87 -10.24
CA GLU A 407 -34.80 21.94 -10.28
C GLU A 407 -34.60 20.92 -11.43
N ASP A 408 -34.32 19.64 -11.14
CA ASP A 408 -34.72 18.48 -11.98
C ASP A 408 -34.29 17.09 -11.44
N GLU A 409 -33.78 16.93 -10.22
CA GLU A 409 -33.66 15.60 -9.59
C GLU A 409 -34.77 15.37 -8.56
N GLU A 410 -35.75 14.56 -8.99
CA GLU A 410 -36.73 13.86 -8.14
C GLU A 410 -36.09 13.45 -6.81
N HIS A 411 -36.66 13.89 -5.69
CA HIS A 411 -36.24 13.59 -4.32
C HIS A 411 -36.17 12.07 -4.04
N THR A 412 -35.15 11.40 -4.56
CA THR A 412 -34.80 10.04 -4.15
C THR A 412 -34.13 10.19 -2.79
N GLU A 413 -34.78 9.70 -1.72
CA GLU A 413 -34.10 9.44 -0.45
C GLU A 413 -32.76 8.78 -0.76
N THR A 414 -31.66 9.45 -0.43
CA THR A 414 -30.32 8.96 -0.74
C THR A 414 -30.18 7.54 -0.20
N GLN A 415 -29.97 6.58 -1.09
CA GLN A 415 -29.87 5.17 -0.70
C GLN A 415 -28.61 4.98 0.15
N HIS A 416 -28.82 4.66 1.43
CA HIS A 416 -27.76 4.34 2.38
C HIS A 416 -27.61 2.81 2.50
N PRO A 417 -26.39 2.28 2.69
CA PRO A 417 -25.12 3.00 2.60
C PRO A 417 -24.83 3.47 1.17
N HIS A 418 -24.18 4.63 1.05
CA HIS A 418 -23.82 5.18 -0.24
C HIS A 418 -22.95 4.19 -1.02
N PRO A 419 -23.19 4.00 -2.33
CA PRO A 419 -22.40 3.07 -3.15
C PRO A 419 -20.89 3.34 -3.09
N ALA A 420 -20.48 4.61 -2.97
CA ALA A 420 -19.07 4.99 -2.81
C ALA A 420 -18.44 4.48 -1.50
N ILE A 421 -19.21 4.41 -0.40
CA ILE A 421 -18.74 3.85 0.87
C ILE A 421 -18.62 2.34 0.78
N VAL A 422 -19.60 1.67 0.17
CA VAL A 422 -19.59 0.21 -0.01
C VAL A 422 -18.45 -0.21 -0.95
N ALA A 423 -18.27 0.51 -2.06
CA ALA A 423 -17.20 0.26 -3.03
C ALA A 423 -15.83 0.81 -2.58
N GLY A 424 -15.78 1.51 -1.45
CA GLY A 424 -14.55 2.07 -0.90
C GLY A 424 -13.51 0.99 -0.63
N GLU A 425 -12.27 1.25 -1.05
CA GLU A 425 -11.17 0.30 -0.92
C GLU A 425 -10.75 0.16 0.54
N VAL A 426 -10.42 -1.06 0.96
CA VAL A 426 -9.83 -1.31 2.28
C VAL A 426 -8.39 -0.81 2.37
N PRO A 427 -7.90 -0.52 3.59
CA PRO A 427 -6.50 -0.20 3.81
C PRO A 427 -5.57 -1.21 3.10
N PRO A 428 -4.50 -0.76 2.40
CA PRO A 428 -3.63 -1.61 1.58
C PRO A 428 -2.78 -2.62 2.34
N THR A 429 -2.55 -2.36 3.62
CA THR A 429 -1.55 -3.06 4.42
C THR A 429 -2.21 -3.63 5.65
N TYR A 430 -1.63 -4.71 6.16
CA TYR A 430 -2.12 -5.35 7.38
C TYR A 430 -2.11 -4.38 8.57
N GLN A 431 -1.02 -3.63 8.75
CA GLN A 431 -0.88 -2.70 9.87
C GLN A 431 -1.90 -1.57 9.83
N LEU A 432 -2.12 -0.96 8.67
CA LEU A 432 -3.13 0.09 8.54
C LEU A 432 -4.56 -0.47 8.65
N CYS A 433 -4.78 -1.70 8.18
CA CYS A 433 -6.06 -2.40 8.36
C CYS A 433 -6.38 -2.67 9.84
N GLU A 434 -5.40 -3.14 10.61
CA GLU A 434 -5.54 -3.33 12.07
C GLU A 434 -5.88 -2.02 12.79
N GLN A 435 -5.21 -0.92 12.44
CA GLN A 435 -5.51 0.41 13.00
C GLN A 435 -6.93 0.87 12.63
N ALA A 436 -7.32 0.71 11.36
CA ALA A 436 -8.66 1.04 10.88
C ALA A 436 -9.73 0.17 11.56
N TYR A 437 -9.45 -1.10 11.83
CA TYR A 437 -10.33 -2.00 12.58
C TYR A 437 -10.49 -1.56 14.05
N ALA A 438 -9.39 -1.22 14.72
CA ALA A 438 -9.44 -0.68 16.09
C ALA A 438 -10.26 0.63 16.15
N ALA A 439 -10.06 1.52 15.17
CA ALA A 439 -10.84 2.75 15.03
C ALA A 439 -12.33 2.44 14.82
N HIS A 440 -12.67 1.46 13.98
CA HIS A 440 -14.03 1.00 13.74
C HIS A 440 -14.70 0.46 15.01
N LEU A 441 -14.04 -0.41 15.76
CA LEU A 441 -14.58 -0.94 17.02
C LEU A 441 -14.85 0.18 18.05
N LYS A 442 -13.92 1.13 18.17
CA LYS A 442 -14.06 2.26 19.07
C LYS A 442 -15.24 3.16 18.65
N GLN A 443 -15.36 3.48 17.36
CA GLN A 443 -16.48 4.29 16.85
C GLN A 443 -17.83 3.57 16.98
N MET A 444 -17.87 2.26 16.69
CA MET A 444 -19.08 1.46 16.87
C MET A 444 -19.54 1.47 18.32
N ARG A 445 -18.60 1.30 19.25
CA ARG A 445 -18.88 1.40 20.69
C ARG A 445 -19.36 2.79 21.06
N GLU A 446 -18.69 3.85 20.64
CA GLU A 446 -19.06 5.24 20.96
C GLU A 446 -20.47 5.59 20.47
N ILE A 447 -20.83 5.17 19.26
CA ILE A 447 -22.16 5.40 18.66
C ILE A 447 -23.26 4.62 19.39
N LEU A 448 -23.03 3.33 19.68
CA LEU A 448 -24.07 2.45 20.26
C LEU A 448 -24.13 2.48 21.79
N LEU A 449 -23.12 3.01 22.48
CA LEU A 449 -23.04 2.95 23.94
C LEU A 449 -24.23 3.63 24.62
N HIS A 450 -24.63 4.81 24.16
CA HIS A 450 -25.76 5.53 24.74
C HIS A 450 -27.09 4.78 24.54
N PRO A 451 -27.46 4.36 23.31
CA PRO A 451 -28.64 3.54 23.10
C PRO A 451 -28.64 2.25 23.92
N LEU A 452 -27.53 1.51 23.95
CA LEU A 452 -27.44 0.26 24.71
C LEU A 452 -27.58 0.48 26.22
N ARG A 453 -27.07 1.59 26.76
CA ARG A 453 -27.32 1.97 28.16
C ARG A 453 -28.81 2.23 28.42
N ASN A 454 -29.51 2.83 27.48
CA ASN A 454 -30.95 3.08 27.60
C ASN A 454 -31.76 1.79 27.48
N VAL A 455 -31.35 0.82 26.65
CA VAL A 455 -31.93 -0.53 26.65
C VAL A 455 -31.79 -1.18 28.03
N VAL A 456 -30.62 -1.08 28.67
CA VAL A 456 -30.42 -1.61 30.03
C VAL A 456 -31.32 -0.90 31.05
N ARG A 457 -31.42 0.44 30.99
CA ARG A 457 -32.34 1.21 31.85
C ARG A 457 -33.79 0.76 31.66
N LYS A 458 -34.22 0.59 30.41
CA LYS A 458 -35.55 0.09 30.07
C LYS A 458 -35.82 -1.27 30.71
N ILE A 459 -34.91 -2.23 30.56
CA ILE A 459 -35.05 -3.57 31.15
C ILE A 459 -35.22 -3.46 32.68
N ILE A 460 -34.37 -2.67 33.35
CA ILE A 460 -34.44 -2.47 34.80
C ILE A 460 -35.79 -1.88 35.22
N MET A 461 -36.24 -0.82 34.53
CA MET A 461 -37.50 -0.13 34.83
C MET A 461 -38.71 -1.02 34.58
N GLU A 462 -38.79 -1.72 33.44
CA GLU A 462 -39.90 -2.61 33.15
C GLU A 462 -40.00 -3.82 34.10
N CYS A 463 -38.85 -4.32 34.57
CA CYS A 463 -38.77 -5.41 35.55
C CYS A 463 -39.15 -4.97 36.98
N SER A 464 -39.08 -3.67 37.27
CA SER A 464 -39.54 -3.09 38.54
C SER A 464 -41.07 -2.98 38.64
N ILE A 465 -41.80 -3.28 37.56
CA ILE A 465 -43.26 -3.31 37.57
C ILE A 465 -43.72 -4.73 37.96
N PRO A 466 -44.54 -4.87 39.00
CA PRO A 466 -45.01 -6.18 39.44
C PRO A 466 -45.95 -6.81 38.40
N THR A 467 -45.62 -8.02 37.96
CA THR A 467 -46.49 -8.83 37.08
C THR A 467 -47.32 -9.83 37.89
N ALA A 468 -48.26 -10.54 37.25
CA ALA A 468 -49.02 -11.62 37.88
C ALA A 468 -48.14 -12.75 38.47
N LYS A 469 -46.87 -12.85 38.06
CA LYS A 469 -45.88 -13.81 38.57
C LYS A 469 -44.87 -13.19 39.55
N GLY A 470 -45.04 -11.92 39.93
CA GLY A 470 -44.12 -11.16 40.77
C GLY A 470 -43.19 -10.24 39.95
N TYR A 471 -42.07 -9.83 40.57
CA TYR A 471 -41.02 -9.04 39.92
C TYR A 471 -40.11 -9.96 39.10
N GLU A 472 -39.77 -9.54 37.88
CA GLU A 472 -38.79 -10.25 37.06
C GLU A 472 -37.38 -9.73 37.35
N ASP A 473 -36.38 -10.61 37.37
CA ASP A 473 -34.99 -10.20 37.54
C ASP A 473 -34.43 -9.60 36.23
N PRO A 474 -33.92 -8.36 36.23
CA PRO A 474 -33.38 -7.71 35.03
C PRO A 474 -32.22 -8.49 34.39
N GLY A 475 -31.36 -9.11 35.21
CA GLY A 475 -30.21 -9.89 34.73
C GLY A 475 -30.64 -11.15 34.00
N LEU A 476 -31.60 -11.89 34.54
CA LEU A 476 -32.19 -13.07 33.89
C LEU A 476 -32.96 -12.71 32.63
N ARG A 477 -33.58 -11.53 32.56
CA ARG A 477 -34.23 -11.04 31.34
C ARG A 477 -33.19 -10.70 30.27
N ALA A 478 -32.20 -9.87 30.60
CA ALA A 478 -31.12 -9.49 29.68
C ALA A 478 -30.36 -10.72 29.13
N ARG A 479 -30.10 -11.73 29.99
CA ARG A 479 -29.45 -12.99 29.57
C ARG A 479 -30.30 -13.81 28.59
N ARG A 480 -31.63 -13.69 28.65
CA ARG A 480 -32.55 -14.42 27.76
C ARG A 480 -32.77 -13.69 26.44
N MET A 481 -32.35 -12.42 26.33
CA MET A 481 -32.53 -11.65 25.12
C MET A 481 -31.61 -12.13 24.01
N THR A 482 -32.19 -12.32 22.82
CA THR A 482 -31.47 -12.58 21.59
C THR A 482 -30.89 -11.29 21.01
N LEU A 483 -29.93 -11.39 20.09
CA LEU A 483 -29.38 -10.22 19.41
C LEU A 483 -30.49 -9.52 18.60
N GLU A 484 -31.37 -10.31 17.97
CA GLU A 484 -32.51 -9.86 17.20
C GLU A 484 -33.48 -9.03 18.06
N GLU A 485 -33.74 -9.46 19.30
CA GLU A 485 -34.56 -8.69 20.25
C GLU A 485 -33.92 -7.34 20.62
N VAL A 486 -32.61 -7.32 20.87
CA VAL A 486 -31.88 -6.06 21.15
C VAL A 486 -31.93 -5.13 19.94
N VAL A 487 -31.74 -5.68 18.73
CA VAL A 487 -31.82 -4.90 17.48
C VAL A 487 -33.24 -4.41 17.22
N SER A 488 -34.27 -5.19 17.53
CA SER A 488 -35.68 -4.77 17.44
C SER A 488 -35.94 -3.57 18.32
N ILE A 489 -35.50 -3.63 19.58
CA ILE A 489 -35.62 -2.50 20.53
C ILE A 489 -34.90 -1.26 19.98
N LEU A 490 -33.69 -1.41 19.46
CA LEU A 490 -32.93 -0.29 18.89
C LEU A 490 -33.60 0.34 17.66
N ARG A 491 -34.41 -0.42 16.90
CA ARG A 491 -35.10 0.05 15.69
C ARG A 491 -36.48 0.64 15.97
N GLU A 492 -37.23 0.02 16.87
CA GLU A 492 -38.66 0.27 17.05
C GLU A 492 -38.96 1.20 18.22
N GLU A 493 -38.07 1.26 19.21
CA GLU A 493 -38.35 1.99 20.45
C GLU A 493 -37.64 3.33 20.50
N GLU A 494 -38.33 4.37 20.05
CA GLU A 494 -37.77 5.72 19.93
C GLU A 494 -37.05 6.20 21.19
N GLY A 495 -37.59 5.84 22.37
CA GLY A 495 -37.08 6.32 23.64
C GLY A 495 -35.66 5.84 23.97
N VAL A 496 -35.13 4.80 23.31
CA VAL A 496 -33.77 4.31 23.61
C VAL A 496 -32.69 5.25 23.08
N TRP A 497 -33.02 6.13 22.13
CA TRP A 497 -32.08 7.09 21.57
C TRP A 497 -32.06 8.44 22.31
N TYR A 498 -32.97 8.64 23.27
CA TYR A 498 -33.06 9.86 24.08
C TYR A 498 -32.74 9.58 25.55
N GLU A 499 -32.16 10.56 26.25
CA GLU A 499 -32.02 10.48 27.70
C GLU A 499 -33.30 10.95 28.41
N GLY A 500 -33.58 10.38 29.59
CA GLY A 500 -34.68 10.84 30.45
C GLY A 500 -36.06 10.24 30.15
N VAL A 501 -36.16 9.23 29.28
CA VAL A 501 -37.43 8.55 28.98
C VAL A 501 -37.90 7.72 30.17
N ASP A 502 -39.13 8.00 30.63
CA ASP A 502 -39.80 7.19 31.65
C ASP A 502 -40.48 5.97 31.04
N TRP A 503 -39.77 4.86 31.06
CA TRP A 503 -40.26 3.58 30.55
C TRP A 503 -41.41 2.98 31.38
N ILE A 504 -41.54 3.37 32.66
CA ILE A 504 -42.63 2.90 33.52
C ILE A 504 -43.92 3.57 33.09
N GLU A 505 -43.89 4.90 32.92
CA GLU A 505 -45.04 5.65 32.44
C GLU A 505 -45.46 5.22 31.04
N ARG A 506 -44.49 5.03 30.13
CA ARG A 506 -44.76 4.53 28.77
C ARG A 506 -45.46 3.17 28.78
N LYS A 507 -44.92 2.20 29.53
CA LYS A 507 -45.53 0.87 29.65
C LYS A 507 -46.93 0.92 30.28
N ARG A 508 -47.15 1.78 31.28
CA ARG A 508 -48.47 1.99 31.88
C ARG A 508 -49.48 2.53 30.85
N ASN A 509 -49.05 3.47 30.02
CA ASN A 509 -49.88 4.06 28.98
C ASN A 509 -50.23 3.02 27.88
N GLU A 510 -49.25 2.19 27.47
CA GLU A 510 -49.47 1.09 26.52
C GLU A 510 -50.46 0.03 27.07
N GLU A 511 -50.33 -0.37 28.34
CA GLU A 511 -51.28 -1.30 28.98
C GLU A 511 -52.70 -0.71 29.08
N GLU A 512 -52.81 0.60 29.35
CA GLU A 512 -54.10 1.30 29.37
C GLU A 512 -54.73 1.39 27.97
N GLU A 513 -53.94 1.67 26.94
CA GLU A 513 -54.39 1.71 25.56
C GLU A 513 -54.83 0.33 25.06
N GLU A 514 -54.09 -0.73 25.37
CA GLU A 514 -54.45 -2.11 25.02
C GLU A 514 -55.78 -2.52 25.69
N ARG A 515 -55.98 -2.12 26.94
CA ARG A 515 -57.27 -2.31 27.65
C ARG A 515 -58.40 -1.57 26.96
N ARG A 516 -58.20 -0.30 26.57
CA ARG A 516 -59.19 0.48 25.82
C ARG A 516 -59.51 -0.15 24.47
N LEU A 517 -58.52 -0.66 23.74
CA LEU A 517 -58.69 -1.37 22.47
C LEU A 517 -59.47 -2.67 22.65
N LYS A 518 -59.14 -3.49 23.66
CA LYS A 518 -59.87 -4.72 23.99
C LYS A 518 -61.34 -4.42 24.33
N GLU A 519 -61.59 -3.39 25.14
CA GLU A 519 -62.96 -2.96 25.47
C GLU A 519 -63.73 -2.46 24.24
N ALA A 520 -63.08 -1.67 23.38
CA ALA A 520 -63.67 -1.18 22.13
C ALA A 520 -63.97 -2.32 21.14
N GLN A 521 -63.09 -3.32 21.03
CA GLN A 521 -63.34 -4.51 20.21
C GLN A 521 -64.49 -5.36 20.76
N LEU A 522 -64.60 -5.48 22.09
CA LEU A 522 -65.71 -6.19 22.74
C LEU A 522 -67.04 -5.46 22.51
N ARG A 523 -67.05 -4.13 22.55
CA ARG A 523 -68.22 -3.31 22.19
C ARG A 523 -68.62 -3.51 20.72
N LYS A 524 -67.67 -3.43 19.79
CA LYS A 524 -67.92 -3.69 18.36
C LYS A 524 -68.44 -5.10 18.09
N ARG A 525 -67.98 -6.11 18.84
CA ARG A 525 -68.52 -7.48 18.74
C ARG A 525 -69.97 -7.57 19.25
N LYS A 526 -70.28 -6.93 20.38
CA LYS A 526 -71.66 -6.90 20.92
C LYS A 526 -72.63 -6.15 20.02
N GLU A 527 -72.20 -5.05 19.39
CA GLU A 527 -73.05 -4.31 18.43
C GLU A 527 -73.38 -5.15 17.19
N LYS A 528 -72.42 -5.95 16.68
CA LYS A 528 -72.69 -6.88 15.56
C LYS A 528 -73.64 -8.02 15.93
N GLU A 529 -73.59 -8.50 17.18
CA GLU A 529 -74.45 -9.59 17.67
C GLU A 529 -75.91 -9.11 17.86
N TYR A 530 -76.13 -7.82 18.15
CA TYR A 530 -77.48 -7.23 18.22
C TYR A 530 -78.13 -6.95 16.85
N ASP A 531 -77.34 -6.74 15.78
CA ASP A 531 -77.87 -6.56 14.42
C ASP A 531 -78.24 -7.90 13.73
N GLU A 532 -77.66 -9.04 14.14
CA GLU A 532 -78.01 -10.36 13.58
C GLU A 532 -79.32 -10.95 14.16
N ASP A 533 -79.74 -10.55 15.36
CA ASP A 533 -80.94 -11.10 16.02
C ASP A 533 -82.26 -10.38 15.61
N SER A 534 -82.19 -9.39 14.72
CA SER A 534 -83.36 -8.71 14.12
C SER A 534 -83.73 -9.18 12.71
N SER A 535 -83.23 -10.33 12.23
CA SER A 535 -83.59 -10.79 10.88
C SER A 535 -83.72 -12.32 10.68
N ILE A 536 -84.79 -12.94 11.22
CA ILE A 536 -85.29 -14.22 10.69
C ILE A 536 -86.84 -14.27 10.63
N ALA A 537 -87.40 -13.92 9.45
CA ALA A 537 -88.55 -14.54 8.75
C ALA A 537 -88.84 -13.74 7.45
N ALA A 538 -88.94 -14.28 6.21
CA ALA A 538 -88.84 -15.64 5.69
C ALA A 538 -88.60 -15.64 4.14
N SER A 539 -87.89 -16.70 3.69
CA SER A 539 -88.00 -17.48 2.43
C SER A 539 -87.66 -16.91 1.02
N SER A 540 -86.45 -17.31 0.53
CA SER A 540 -86.06 -18.11 -0.66
C SER A 540 -87.07 -18.45 -1.79
N PRO A 541 -86.69 -18.84 -3.04
CA PRO A 541 -85.39 -19.41 -3.46
C PRO A 541 -84.82 -19.07 -4.88
N SER A 542 -83.56 -19.48 -5.08
CA SER A 542 -82.89 -19.88 -6.36
C SER A 542 -82.55 -18.76 -7.37
N ASN A 543 -81.45 -18.75 -8.13
CA ASN A 543 -80.41 -19.75 -8.41
C ASN A 543 -79.18 -19.04 -9.03
N LYS A 544 -77.99 -19.59 -8.72
CA LYS A 544 -76.79 -19.71 -9.58
C LYS A 544 -75.88 -18.49 -9.95
N SER A 545 -74.63 -18.65 -9.48
CA SER A 545 -73.32 -18.47 -10.14
C SER A 545 -72.63 -17.08 -10.23
N THR A 546 -71.66 -16.86 -9.32
CA THR A 546 -70.18 -16.65 -9.52
C THR A 546 -69.65 -15.48 -10.41
N PRO A 547 -68.41 -14.93 -10.18
CA PRO A 547 -67.97 -14.06 -9.08
C PRO A 547 -67.08 -12.86 -9.55
N SER A 548 -66.46 -12.14 -8.59
CA SER A 548 -65.33 -11.15 -8.68
C SER A 548 -65.71 -9.65 -8.73
N SER A 549 -65.71 -8.90 -7.61
CA SER A 549 -64.60 -8.24 -6.84
C SER A 549 -64.36 -6.77 -7.26
N THR A 550 -65.06 -5.79 -6.65
CA THR A 550 -64.62 -4.81 -5.59
C THR A 550 -63.50 -3.85 -6.04
N HIS A 551 -63.72 -2.58 -6.40
CA HIS A 551 -64.40 -1.39 -5.81
C HIS A 551 -63.58 -0.59 -4.76
N THR A 552 -62.90 0.43 -5.30
CA THR A 552 -62.72 1.82 -4.83
C THR A 552 -64.10 2.53 -4.67
N SER A 553 -64.38 3.62 -3.95
CA SER A 553 -63.65 4.69 -3.26
C SER A 553 -64.70 5.66 -2.63
N SER A 554 -64.30 6.45 -1.61
CA SER A 554 -64.72 7.86 -1.28
C SER A 554 -66.22 8.20 -1.09
N SER A 555 -66.71 9.12 -0.25
CA SER A 555 -66.22 10.20 0.65
C SER A 555 -67.45 10.89 1.28
N SER A 556 -67.32 11.57 2.44
CA SER A 556 -67.79 12.97 2.71
C SER A 556 -68.05 13.32 4.20
N HIS A 557 -67.73 14.58 4.53
CA HIS A 557 -67.63 15.35 5.80
C HIS A 557 -68.91 15.45 6.70
N SER A 558 -68.86 15.85 8.01
CA SER A 558 -68.76 17.27 8.49
C SER A 558 -68.75 17.47 10.04
N ASN A 559 -68.01 18.52 10.49
CA ASN A 559 -68.26 19.57 11.52
C ASN A 559 -68.28 19.37 13.08
N ALA A 560 -67.38 20.14 13.74
CA ALA A 560 -67.61 21.19 14.79
C ALA A 560 -67.30 20.97 16.31
N THR A 561 -66.66 22.02 16.87
CA THR A 561 -66.54 22.52 18.28
C THR A 561 -65.31 22.18 19.14
N SER A 562 -64.63 23.26 19.59
CA SER A 562 -63.62 23.32 20.67
C SER A 562 -64.26 23.21 22.08
N PRO A 563 -63.46 22.95 23.14
CA PRO A 563 -63.11 24.06 24.05
C PRO A 563 -61.65 24.05 24.58
N VAL A 564 -61.34 25.14 25.28
CA VAL A 564 -60.04 25.71 25.70
C VAL A 564 -59.61 25.26 27.12
N LEU A 565 -58.30 25.41 27.40
CA LEU A 565 -57.55 25.68 28.68
C LEU A 565 -56.54 24.57 29.03
N SER A 566 -55.32 24.78 29.53
CA SER A 566 -54.26 25.81 29.56
C SER A 566 -53.16 25.26 30.52
N THR A 567 -51.92 25.78 30.44
CA THR A 567 -50.71 25.53 31.28
C THR A 567 -49.84 24.33 30.80
N THR A 568 -48.52 24.41 30.57
CA THR A 568 -47.45 25.05 31.35
C THR A 568 -46.24 25.54 30.49
N THR A 569 -45.77 26.75 30.80
CA THR A 569 -44.38 27.30 30.81
C THR A 569 -43.31 26.82 29.80
N LEU A 570 -42.97 27.74 28.88
CA LEU A 570 -41.68 27.90 28.20
C LEU A 570 -40.57 28.34 29.18
N GLN A 571 -39.40 27.70 29.11
CA GLN A 571 -38.11 28.32 29.44
C GLN A 571 -37.11 28.03 28.32
N THR A 572 -36.89 29.04 27.50
CA THR A 572 -35.78 29.13 26.55
C THR A 572 -34.55 29.65 27.32
N THR A 573 -33.44 28.93 27.27
CA THR A 573 -32.12 29.40 27.72
C THR A 573 -31.50 30.27 26.63
N PRO A 574 -31.21 31.56 26.90
CA PRO A 574 -30.43 32.38 25.98
C PRO A 574 -28.93 32.13 26.18
N SER A 575 -28.21 32.09 25.06
CA SER A 575 -26.74 32.09 24.98
C SER A 575 -26.12 33.36 25.59
N PRO A 576 -24.88 33.32 26.10
CA PRO A 576 -24.22 34.48 26.67
C PRO A 576 -23.62 35.40 25.58
N PRO A 577 -23.73 36.74 25.71
CA PRO A 577 -23.03 37.71 24.87
C PRO A 577 -21.59 38.02 25.40
N PRO A 578 -20.73 38.65 24.58
CA PRO A 578 -19.29 38.76 24.81
C PRO A 578 -18.92 39.82 25.86
N SER A 579 -17.82 39.60 26.58
CA SER A 579 -17.26 40.54 27.57
C SER A 579 -16.24 41.45 26.92
N SER A 580 -16.50 42.76 26.93
CA SER A 580 -15.56 43.85 26.63
C SER A 580 -14.88 44.36 27.91
N ASP A 581 -13.67 44.89 27.72
CA ASP A 581 -12.67 45.40 28.67
C ASP A 581 -13.12 46.38 29.78
N GLY A 582 -12.33 46.47 30.86
CA GLY A 582 -12.24 47.69 31.67
C GLY A 582 -11.84 47.53 33.16
N GLU A 583 -10.57 47.82 33.44
CA GLU A 583 -9.84 48.00 34.71
C GLU A 583 -10.58 48.49 36.00
N ARG A 584 -10.17 47.97 37.18
CA ARG A 584 -9.39 48.68 38.24
C ARG A 584 -9.43 48.00 39.63
N GLY A 585 -8.25 47.56 40.09
CA GLY A 585 -7.63 47.91 41.39
C GLY A 585 -8.20 47.42 42.73
N SER A 586 -7.46 46.52 43.41
CA SER A 586 -6.65 46.81 44.61
C SER A 586 -6.60 45.70 45.69
N ALA A 587 -5.35 45.30 45.99
CA ALA A 587 -4.74 44.92 47.27
C ALA A 587 -5.42 43.88 48.21
N SER A 588 -4.70 42.78 48.49
CA SER A 588 -4.03 42.57 49.79
C SER A 588 -3.15 41.31 49.85
N LYS A 589 -1.97 41.53 50.46
CA LYS A 589 -0.94 40.58 50.93
C LYS A 589 -1.48 39.35 51.68
N LYS A 590 -0.79 38.21 51.55
CA LYS A 590 -0.07 37.61 52.68
C LYS A 590 0.94 36.53 52.26
N ASP A 591 2.07 36.59 52.95
CA ASP A 591 3.30 35.81 52.88
C ASP A 591 3.18 34.36 53.37
N GLU A 592 4.10 33.49 52.91
CA GLU A 592 4.95 32.52 53.64
C GLU A 592 5.48 31.48 52.62
N GLU A 593 6.73 31.56 52.15
CA GLU A 593 7.99 31.16 52.80
C GLU A 593 8.16 29.62 52.92
N GLY A 594 9.20 29.05 52.29
CA GLY A 594 9.56 27.66 52.56
C GLY A 594 10.49 26.94 51.58
N SER A 595 11.77 27.27 51.63
CA SER A 595 12.92 26.34 51.54
C SER A 595 13.53 25.93 50.19
N ALA A 596 14.78 26.36 50.07
CA ALA A 596 15.82 26.01 49.11
C ALA A 596 16.42 24.60 49.33
N ALA A 597 17.05 24.05 48.29
CA ALA A 597 18.48 23.67 48.26
C ALA A 597 18.86 22.90 46.96
N PRO A 598 20.16 22.86 46.58
CA PRO A 598 20.60 22.76 45.19
C PRO A 598 21.27 21.43 44.82
N SER A 599 21.45 21.16 43.52
CA SER A 599 22.41 20.17 43.04
C SER A 599 23.30 20.75 41.92
N GLN A 600 24.56 21.03 42.30
CA GLN A 600 25.68 21.08 41.38
C GLN A 600 26.14 19.65 41.08
N HIS A 601 26.47 19.34 39.83
CA HIS A 601 27.62 18.48 39.55
C HIS A 601 28.25 18.81 38.20
N ARG A 602 29.53 19.19 38.28
CA ARG A 602 30.52 19.26 37.19
C ARG A 602 30.89 17.85 36.72
N GLY A 603 31.33 17.74 35.47
CA GLY A 603 32.16 16.64 34.99
C GLY A 603 32.57 16.82 33.54
N SER A 604 33.72 17.48 33.32
CA SER A 604 34.37 17.64 32.03
C SER A 604 35.49 16.61 31.82
N SER A 605 35.76 16.34 30.53
CA SER A 605 37.05 15.97 29.93
C SER A 605 37.45 14.49 29.90
N PRO A 606 38.35 14.09 28.98
CA PRO A 606 38.97 14.83 27.86
C PRO A 606 38.41 14.52 26.47
#